data_AF-A0A2N6FBH9-F1
#
_entry.id   AF-A0A2N6FBH9-F1
#
_cell.length_a   1.000
_cell.length_b   1.000
_cell.length_c   1.000
_cell.angle_alpha   90.00
_cell.angle_beta   90.00
_cell.angle_gamma   90.00
#
_symmetry.space_group_name_H-M   'P 1'
#
loop_
_entity.id
_entity.type
_entity.pdbx_description
1 polymer ?
#
loop_
_entity_poly.entity_id
_entity_poly.type
_entity_poly.pdbx_seq_one_letter_code
_entity_poly.pdbx_strand_id
1 'polypeptide(L)'
;MTDHQTLILLYILFIWIVILHTLEEIAQGMYTIELGPFKPTRNKYLLAASGITTVNLGTLALIVAGHRYGLYLGLFTTSVIGILQLPAHAIGFMIQGRKPIRFGAGFYSSIPLAIIGLVLFLKILGSL
;
A
#
# COMPACT_ATOMS: atom_id res chain seq x y z
N MET A 1 19.32 -5.76 17.60
CA MET A 1 18.20 -4.80 17.50
C MET A 1 17.07 -5.30 18.37
N THR A 2 16.38 -4.39 19.05
CA THR A 2 15.14 -4.77 19.78
C THR A 2 14.03 -5.09 18.78
N ASP A 3 13.05 -5.90 19.19
CA ASP A 3 11.89 -6.25 18.37
C ASP A 3 11.19 -5.01 17.77
N HIS A 4 11.13 -3.97 18.60
CA HIS A 4 10.57 -2.67 18.28
C HIS A 4 11.35 -1.92 17.18
N GLN A 5 12.68 -1.94 17.22
CA GLN A 5 13.51 -1.31 16.18
C GLN A 5 13.32 -2.01 14.83
N THR A 6 13.24 -3.34 14.84
CA THR A 6 12.97 -4.12 13.62
C THR A 6 11.60 -3.78 13.04
N LEU A 7 10.57 -3.66 13.88
CA LEU A 7 9.24 -3.26 13.45
C LEU A 7 9.24 -1.88 12.79
N ILE A 8 9.92 -0.90 13.39
CA ILE A 8 10.05 0.46 12.83
C ILE A 8 10.72 0.43 11.46
N LEU A 9 11.86 -0.27 11.31
CA LEU A 9 12.56 -0.35 10.04
C LEU A 9 11.74 -1.04 8.95
N LEU A 10 11.05 -2.14 9.29
CA LEU A 10 10.15 -2.81 8.34
C LEU A 10 9.00 -1.90 7.91
N TYR A 11 8.45 -1.10 8.83
CA TYR A 11 7.37 -0.15 8.53
C TYR A 11 7.86 1.03 7.66
N ILE A 12 9.10 1.51 7.87
CA ILE A 12 9.73 2.51 6.98
C ILE A 12 9.91 1.94 5.57
N LEU A 13 10.41 0.70 5.45
CA LEU A 13 10.54 0.02 4.16
C LEU A 13 9.18 -0.15 3.48
N PHE A 14 8.15 -0.54 4.26
CA PHE A 14 6.78 -0.65 3.77
C PHE A 14 6.27 0.68 3.19
N ILE A 15 6.43 1.79 3.90
CA ILE A 15 6.08 3.13 3.41
C ILE A 15 6.78 3.45 2.10
N TRP A 16 8.09 3.19 2.02
CA TRP A 16 8.86 3.43 0.80
C TRP A 16 8.31 2.66 -0.41
N ILE A 17 7.96 1.39 -0.22
CA ILE A 17 7.39 0.57 -1.29
C ILE A 17 5.97 1.05 -1.65
N VAL A 18 5.16 1.49 -0.69
CA VAL A 18 3.85 2.12 -0.96
C VAL A 18 4.03 3.35 -1.84
N ILE A 19 4.97 4.24 -1.51
CA ILE A 19 5.25 5.45 -2.30
C ILE A 19 5.69 5.07 -3.72
N LEU A 20 6.64 4.13 -3.84
CA LEU A 20 7.11 3.64 -5.14
C LEU A 20 5.95 3.10 -5.99
N HIS A 21 5.09 2.29 -5.37
CA HIS A 21 3.93 1.71 -6.03
C HIS A 21 2.96 2.77 -6.53
N THR A 22 2.60 3.73 -5.68
CA THR A 22 1.72 4.83 -6.09
C THR A 22 2.33 5.70 -7.19
N LEU A 23 3.66 5.94 -7.17
CA LEU A 23 4.34 6.67 -8.25
C LEU A 23 4.33 5.89 -9.56
N GLU A 24 4.53 4.57 -9.52
CA GLU A 24 4.43 3.67 -10.68
C GLU A 24 3.02 3.75 -11.29
N GLU A 25 1.98 3.61 -10.48
CA GLU A 25 0.59 3.71 -10.92
C GLU A 25 0.27 5.08 -11.57
N ILE A 26 0.77 6.18 -11.00
CA ILE A 26 0.63 7.53 -11.58
C ILE A 26 1.37 7.62 -12.92
N ALA A 27 2.61 7.12 -13.00
CA ALA A 27 3.42 7.17 -14.21
C ALA A 27 2.80 6.39 -15.37
N GLN A 28 2.08 5.30 -15.06
CA GLN A 28 1.35 4.50 -16.04
C GLN A 28 -0.07 5.02 -16.32
N GLY A 29 -0.48 6.13 -15.69
CA GLY A 29 -1.76 6.76 -15.98
C GLY A 29 -2.96 6.01 -15.41
N MET A 30 -2.83 5.27 -14.31
CA MET A 30 -3.95 4.53 -13.69
C MET A 30 -5.18 5.40 -13.43
N TYR A 31 -4.99 6.70 -13.20
CA TYR A 31 -6.07 7.67 -13.01
C TYR A 31 -6.93 7.91 -14.25
N THR A 32 -6.57 7.41 -15.44
CA THR A 32 -7.39 7.51 -16.66
C THR A 32 -8.27 6.28 -16.87
N ILE A 33 -8.16 5.29 -16.00
CA ILE A 33 -8.88 4.03 -16.13
C ILE A 33 -10.24 4.14 -15.45
N GLU A 34 -11.30 4.09 -16.25
CA GLU A 34 -12.68 4.12 -15.74
C GLU A 34 -13.13 2.71 -15.33
N LEU A 35 -13.67 2.59 -14.11
CA LEU A 35 -14.22 1.35 -13.56
C LEU A 35 -15.72 1.54 -13.32
N GLY A 36 -16.54 1.19 -14.33
CA GLY A 36 -17.99 1.38 -14.27
C GLY A 36 -18.37 2.85 -14.09
N PRO A 37 -19.17 3.23 -13.06
CA PRO A 37 -19.51 4.64 -12.81
C PRO A 37 -18.34 5.45 -12.22
N PHE A 38 -17.25 4.79 -11.81
CA PHE A 38 -16.11 5.46 -11.21
C PHE A 38 -15.25 6.11 -12.29
N LYS A 39 -15.27 7.44 -12.30
CA LYS A 39 -14.42 8.29 -13.15
C LYS A 39 -13.32 8.90 -12.29
N PRO A 40 -12.19 8.20 -12.12
CA PRO A 40 -11.05 8.79 -11.43
C PRO A 40 -10.58 10.01 -12.19
N THR A 41 -10.12 11.00 -11.45
CA THR A 41 -9.38 12.14 -12.00
C THR A 41 -8.02 12.15 -11.34
N ARG A 42 -7.02 12.74 -12.00
CA ARG A 42 -5.68 12.88 -11.42
C ARG A 42 -5.72 13.48 -10.01
N ASN A 43 -6.57 14.49 -9.77
CA ASN A 43 -6.70 15.13 -8.46
C ASN A 43 -7.26 14.18 -7.40
N LYS A 44 -8.31 13.42 -7.72
CA LYS A 44 -8.87 12.41 -6.80
C LYS A 44 -7.85 11.33 -6.47
N TYR A 45 -7.04 10.93 -7.45
CA TYR A 45 -5.99 9.93 -7.28
C TYR A 45 -4.86 10.44 -6.37
N LEU A 46 -4.39 11.68 -6.60
CA LEU A 46 -3.38 12.33 -5.74
C LEU A 46 -3.88 12.54 -4.31
N LEU A 47 -5.17 12.86 -4.13
CA LEU A 47 -5.81 12.94 -2.82
C LEU A 47 -5.81 11.59 -2.10
N ALA A 48 -6.17 10.51 -2.79
CA ALA A 48 -6.13 9.17 -2.23
C ALA A 48 -4.70 8.75 -1.85
N ALA A 49 -3.73 9.01 -2.73
CA ALA A 49 -2.30 8.80 -2.47
C ALA A 49 -1.83 9.55 -1.23
N SER A 50 -2.17 10.85 -1.11
CA SER A 50 -1.84 11.67 0.06
C SER A 50 -2.45 11.11 1.35
N GLY A 51 -3.70 10.65 1.30
CA GLY A 51 -4.37 10.00 2.42
C GLY A 51 -3.65 8.72 2.85
N ILE A 52 -3.29 7.86 1.89
CA ILE A 52 -2.53 6.63 2.13
C ILE A 52 -1.19 6.93 2.80
N THR A 53 -0.42 7.90 2.29
CA THR A 53 0.86 8.29 2.89
C THR A 53 0.67 8.85 4.30
N THR A 54 -0.33 9.71 4.50
CA THR A 54 -0.64 10.33 5.81
C THR A 54 -0.98 9.27 6.85
N VAL A 55 -1.85 8.31 6.51
CA VAL A 55 -2.23 7.24 7.43
C VAL A 55 -1.01 6.39 7.79
N ASN A 56 -0.18 6.01 6.83
CA ASN A 56 1.02 5.22 7.13
C ASN A 56 2.04 5.98 7.99
N LEU A 57 2.29 7.26 7.72
CA LEU A 57 3.18 8.08 8.55
C LEU A 57 2.62 8.25 9.97
N GLY A 58 1.30 8.43 10.11
CA GLY A 58 0.63 8.47 11.40
C GLY A 58 0.77 7.16 12.17
N THR A 59 0.60 6.02 11.48
CA THR A 59 0.85 4.70 12.07
C THR A 59 2.28 4.54 12.55
N LEU A 60 3.26 4.91 11.70
CA LEU A 60 4.68 4.84 12.07
C LEU A 60 4.97 5.71 13.29
N ALA A 61 4.45 6.93 13.34
CA ALA A 61 4.62 7.82 14.49
C ALA A 61 4.07 7.21 15.79
N LEU A 62 2.90 6.56 15.73
CA LEU A 62 2.32 5.85 16.87
C LEU A 62 3.15 4.64 17.29
N ILE A 63 3.67 3.86 16.33
CA ILE A 63 4.58 2.75 16.61
C ILE A 63 5.85 3.27 17.28
N VAL A 64 6.50 4.29 16.73
CA VAL A 64 7.73 4.89 17.29
C VAL A 64 7.49 5.45 18.70
N ALA A 65 6.32 6.02 18.96
CA ALA A 65 5.93 6.50 20.28
C ALA A 65 5.53 5.38 21.27
N GLY A 66 5.55 4.12 20.85
CA GLY A 66 5.21 2.97 21.70
C GLY A 66 3.71 2.82 21.98
N HIS A 67 2.83 3.49 21.22
CA HIS A 67 1.39 3.39 21.41
C HIS A 67 0.82 2.12 20.77
N ARG A 68 0.05 1.33 21.54
CA ARG A 68 -0.64 0.12 21.04
C ARG A 68 -1.56 0.38 19.85
N TYR A 69 -2.16 1.57 19.76
CA TYR A 69 -2.97 1.96 18.60
C TYR A 69 -2.20 1.95 17.28
N GLY A 70 -0.88 2.19 17.32
CA GLY A 70 -0.01 2.05 16.15
C GLY A 70 0.05 0.63 15.62
N LEU A 71 -0.01 -0.38 16.49
CA LEU A 71 -0.02 -1.79 16.07
C LEU A 71 -1.36 -2.16 15.39
N TYR A 72 -2.50 -1.74 15.97
CA TYR A 72 -3.81 -2.00 15.36
C TYR A 72 -3.98 -1.30 14.01
N LEU A 73 -3.57 -0.02 13.92
CA LEU A 73 -3.58 0.70 12.65
C LEU A 73 -2.55 0.12 11.66
N GLY A 74 -1.45 -0.44 12.18
CA GLY A 74 -0.46 -1.21 11.44
C GLY A 74 -1.02 -2.47 10.80
N LEU A 75 -1.84 -3.27 11.51
CA LEU A 75 -2.54 -4.42 10.92
C LEU A 75 -3.50 -3.98 9.81
N PHE A 76 -4.23 -2.89 10.02
CA PHE A 76 -5.16 -2.36 9.02
C PHE A 76 -4.42 -1.90 7.75
N THR A 77 -3.37 -1.10 7.90
CA THR A 77 -2.59 -0.56 6.77
C THR A 77 -1.87 -1.65 6.00
N THR A 78 -1.22 -2.59 6.68
CA THR A 78 -0.52 -3.71 6.02
C THR A 78 -1.46 -4.66 5.30
N SER A 79 -2.64 -4.94 5.87
CA SER A 79 -3.65 -5.76 5.21
C SER A 79 -4.25 -5.08 3.98
N VAL A 80 -4.75 -3.84 4.11
CA VAL A 80 -5.44 -3.15 3.03
C VAL A 80 -4.49 -2.68 1.93
N ILE A 81 -3.41 -2.00 2.31
CA ILE A 81 -2.50 -1.35 1.37
C ILE A 81 -1.39 -2.30 0.93
N GLY A 82 -0.98 -3.24 1.78
CA GLY A 82 0.05 -4.22 1.43
C GLY A 82 -0.52 -5.43 0.69
N ILE A 83 -1.40 -6.16 1.36
CA ILE A 83 -1.85 -7.49 0.92
C ILE A 83 -3.01 -7.40 -0.08
N LEU A 84 -4.08 -6.68 0.27
CA LEU A 84 -5.33 -6.64 -0.51
C LEU A 84 -5.22 -5.83 -1.81
N GLN A 85 -4.19 -4.98 -1.97
CA GLN A 85 -3.97 -4.33 -3.27
C GLN A 85 -3.68 -5.35 -4.37
N LEU A 86 -2.92 -6.41 -4.09
CA LEU A 86 -2.53 -7.37 -5.12
C LEU A 86 -3.74 -8.06 -5.79
N PRO A 87 -4.70 -8.62 -5.05
CA PRO A 87 -5.92 -9.15 -5.66
C PRO A 87 -6.79 -8.06 -6.29
N ALA A 88 -6.81 -6.83 -5.75
CA ALA A 88 -7.54 -5.72 -6.38
C ALA A 88 -6.97 -5.38 -7.76
N HIS A 89 -5.65 -5.34 -7.91
CA HIS A 89 -4.97 -5.17 -9.20
C HIS A 89 -5.24 -6.35 -10.14
N ALA A 90 -5.20 -7.59 -9.64
CA ALA A 90 -5.49 -8.78 -10.45
C ALA A 90 -6.93 -8.77 -10.99
N ILE A 91 -7.91 -8.40 -10.15
CA ILE A 91 -9.33 -8.27 -10.56
C ILE A 91 -9.49 -7.14 -11.56
N GLY A 92 -8.89 -5.97 -11.31
CA GLY A 92 -8.92 -4.84 -12.24
C GLY A 92 -8.36 -5.20 -13.62
N PHE A 93 -7.26 -5.95 -13.66
CA PHE A 93 -6.65 -6.45 -14.89
C PHE A 93 -7.57 -7.40 -15.67
N MET A 94 -8.27 -8.31 -14.99
CA MET A 94 -9.22 -9.24 -15.62
C MET A 94 -10.43 -8.50 -16.23
N ILE A 95 -11.00 -7.54 -15.51
CA ILE A 95 -12.21 -6.81 -15.92
C ILE A 95 -11.94 -5.93 -17.17
N GLN A 96 -10.74 -5.35 -17.28
CA GLN A 96 -10.40 -4.42 -18.37
C GLN A 96 -9.93 -5.09 -19.66
N GLY A 97 -10.11 -6.41 -19.78
CA GLY A 97 -9.84 -7.15 -21.02
C GLY A 97 -8.36 -7.15 -21.40
N ARG A 98 -7.45 -7.17 -20.43
CA ARG A 98 -5.99 -7.20 -20.64
C ARG A 98 -5.46 -6.03 -21.49
N LYS A 99 -6.17 -4.88 -21.54
CA LYS A 99 -5.66 -3.69 -22.23
C LYS A 99 -4.27 -3.35 -21.67
N PRO A 100 -3.22 -3.45 -22.48
CA PRO A 100 -1.84 -3.31 -22.02
C PRO A 100 -1.51 -1.83 -22.00
N ILE A 101 -2.11 -1.09 -21.06
CA ILE A 101 -1.40 0.06 -20.48
C ILE A 101 -0.28 -0.56 -19.63
N ARG A 102 0.70 -1.07 -20.40
CA ARG A 102 2.01 -1.69 -20.19
C ARG A 102 2.19 -2.50 -18.90
N PHE A 103 2.17 -3.84 -19.03
CA PHE A 103 2.52 -4.82 -17.99
C PHE A 103 2.03 -4.41 -16.59
N GLY A 104 0.71 -4.34 -16.41
CA GLY A 104 0.05 -4.16 -15.11
C GLY A 104 0.58 -2.96 -14.34
N ALA A 105 -0.11 -1.83 -14.41
CA ALA A 105 0.37 -0.70 -13.66
C ALA A 105 0.40 -0.98 -12.15
N GLY A 106 1.57 -0.77 -11.54
CA GLY A 106 1.88 -1.19 -10.18
C GLY A 106 2.36 -2.65 -10.03
N PHE A 107 2.42 -3.49 -11.06
CA PHE A 107 2.72 -4.93 -10.94
C PHE A 107 4.14 -5.22 -10.41
N TYR A 108 5.14 -4.42 -10.84
CA TYR A 108 6.52 -4.61 -10.40
C TYR A 108 6.70 -4.28 -8.92
N SER A 109 5.95 -3.30 -8.42
CA SER A 109 5.95 -2.91 -7.00
C SER A 109 4.88 -3.62 -6.15
N SER A 110 3.80 -4.13 -6.75
CA SER A 110 2.70 -4.83 -6.08
C SER A 110 3.15 -6.11 -5.40
N ILE A 111 4.02 -6.89 -6.06
CA ILE A 111 4.55 -8.13 -5.47
C ILE A 111 5.46 -7.83 -4.28
N PRO A 112 6.50 -6.98 -4.41
CA PRO A 112 7.28 -6.51 -3.26
C PRO A 112 6.41 -5.95 -2.14
N LEU A 113 5.40 -5.12 -2.47
CA LEU A 113 4.48 -4.51 -1.51
C LEU A 113 3.66 -5.55 -0.74
N ALA A 114 3.14 -6.57 -1.44
CA ALA A 114 2.41 -7.66 -0.80
C ALA A 114 3.32 -8.50 0.12
N ILE A 115 4.54 -8.79 -0.31
CA ILE A 115 5.52 -9.54 0.51
C ILE A 115 5.87 -8.74 1.76
N ILE A 116 6.27 -7.47 1.62
CA ILE A 116 6.65 -6.67 2.79
C ILE A 116 5.44 -6.42 3.71
N GLY A 117 4.25 -6.23 3.12
CA GLY A 117 2.99 -6.09 3.85
C GLY A 117 2.67 -7.34 4.67
N LEU A 118 2.83 -8.53 4.10
CA LEU A 118 2.61 -9.80 4.80
C LEU A 118 3.63 -10.02 5.92
N VAL A 119 4.93 -9.79 5.66
CA VAL A 119 5.98 -9.91 6.67
C VAL A 119 5.71 -8.97 7.85
N LEU A 120 5.37 -7.71 7.56
CA LEU A 120 5.07 -6.70 8.57
C LEU A 120 3.76 -7.02 9.32
N PHE A 121 2.73 -7.51 8.62
CA PHE A 121 1.47 -7.95 9.23
C PHE A 121 1.70 -9.07 10.25
N LEU A 122 2.42 -10.13 9.85
CA LEU A 122 2.75 -11.23 10.75
C LEU A 122 3.61 -10.77 11.92
N LYS A 123 4.52 -9.83 11.68
CA LYS A 123 5.35 -9.25 12.73
C LYS A 123 4.51 -8.51 13.77
N ILE A 124 3.64 -7.62 13.32
CA ILE A 124 2.73 -6.86 14.19
C ILE A 124 1.82 -7.82 14.96
N LEU A 125 1.26 -8.84 14.30
CA LEU A 125 0.38 -9.82 14.92
C LEU A 125 1.09 -10.59 16.05
N GLY A 126 2.37 -10.92 15.89
CA GLY A 126 3.17 -11.56 16.92
C GLY A 126 3.64 -10.62 18.06
N SER A 127 3.48 -9.30 17.89
CA SER A 127 3.83 -8.27 18.89
C SER A 127 2.61 -7.73 19.66
N LEU A 128 1.39 -8.18 19.34
CA LEU A 128 0.15 -7.88 20.05
C LEU A 128 -0.06 -8.84 21.23
#